data_AF-A0A1Q2L143-F1
#
_entry.id   AF-A0A1Q2L143-F1
#
_cell.length_a   1.000
_cell.length_b   1.000
_cell.length_c   1.000
_cell.angle_alpha   90.00
_cell.angle_beta   90.00
_cell.angle_gamma   90.00
#
_symmetry.space_group_name_H-M   'P 1'
#
loop_
_entity.id
_entity.type
_entity.pdbx_description
1 polymer ?
#
loop_
_entity_poly.entity_id
_entity_poly.type
_entity_poly.pdbx_seq_one_letter_code
_entity_poly.pdbx_strand_id
1 'polypeptide(L)'
;MSKYSLIKIDRKRPSDFYKEYEENYKRLLESILERNPGITQDYFNTLAKSPNIGYLVFTGKVSGREQRVELFAHSQIQSERNKNISPELHEYLLQSYSVQVDEPNYQDGYVNSTNDELYFRDSLKMKDVWYRDVDSESKLVENFFRRYRNEEIQGEIQLFTTFSPCLSCNNKLLNFIKEHDDISIEVSYLRVYNGFKRRK
;
A
#
# COMPACT_ATOMS: atom_id res chain seq x y z
N MET A 1 -21.39 -7.69 -10.76
CA MET A 1 -20.82 -7.04 -9.56
C MET A 1 -19.67 -6.16 -10.02
N SER A 2 -19.43 -5.02 -9.38
CA SER A 2 -18.28 -4.17 -9.73
C SER A 2 -16.98 -4.90 -9.35
N LYS A 3 -16.01 -5.03 -10.28
CA LYS A 3 -14.69 -5.60 -9.99
C LYS A 3 -13.80 -4.65 -9.18
N TYR A 4 -14.24 -3.41 -9.00
CA TYR A 4 -13.54 -2.38 -8.24
C TYR A 4 -14.49 -1.65 -7.31
N SER A 5 -14.15 -1.53 -6.04
CA SER A 5 -14.91 -0.74 -5.06
C SER A 5 -14.00 0.12 -4.19
N LEU A 6 -14.50 1.29 -3.81
CA LEU A 6 -13.88 2.22 -2.88
C LEU A 6 -14.80 2.41 -1.68
N ILE A 7 -14.33 2.08 -0.48
CA ILE A 7 -15.11 2.12 0.75
C ILE A 7 -14.43 3.00 1.78
N LYS A 8 -15.11 4.08 2.20
CA LYS A 8 -14.65 4.86 3.34
C LYS A 8 -15.03 4.14 4.63
N ILE A 9 -14.05 3.88 5.48
CA ILE A 9 -14.25 3.22 6.77
C ILE A 9 -14.92 4.16 7.77
N ASP A 10 -16.00 3.68 8.39
CA ASP A 10 -16.55 4.27 9.60
C ASP A 10 -15.91 3.62 10.83
N ARG A 11 -15.04 4.36 11.53
CA ARG A 11 -14.38 3.88 12.76
C ARG A 11 -15.36 3.57 13.90
N LYS A 12 -16.59 4.10 13.86
CA LYS A 12 -17.62 3.76 14.87
C LYS A 12 -18.27 2.41 14.59
N ARG A 13 -18.17 1.92 13.36
CA ARG A 13 -18.73 0.64 12.88
C ARG A 13 -17.74 0.00 11.91
N PRO A 14 -16.55 -0.39 12.39
CA PRO A 14 -15.51 -0.94 11.52
C PRO A 14 -15.98 -2.25 10.87
N SER A 15 -15.63 -2.44 9.61
CA SER A 15 -15.78 -3.71 8.91
C SER A 15 -14.89 -4.78 9.55
N ASP A 16 -15.20 -6.05 9.34
CA ASP A 16 -14.38 -7.14 9.87
C ASP A 16 -12.97 -7.14 9.27
N PHE A 17 -12.85 -6.83 7.97
CA PHE A 17 -11.55 -6.62 7.32
C PHE A 17 -10.71 -5.52 7.98
N TYR A 18 -11.32 -4.40 8.40
CA TYR A 18 -10.59 -3.34 9.11
C TYR A 18 -10.16 -3.78 10.51
N LYS A 19 -10.98 -4.55 11.24
CA LYS A 19 -10.60 -5.10 12.55
C LYS A 19 -9.45 -6.09 12.41
N GLU A 20 -9.50 -6.96 11.39
CA GLU A 20 -8.43 -7.90 11.05
C GLU A 20 -7.13 -7.15 10.74
N TYR A 21 -7.19 -6.10 9.94
CA TYR A 21 -6.06 -5.19 9.73
C TYR A 21 -5.50 -4.67 11.06
N GLU A 22 -6.32 -4.11 11.95
CA GLU A 22 -5.85 -3.54 13.21
C GLU A 22 -5.16 -4.60 14.09
N GLU A 23 -5.70 -5.82 14.13
CA GLU A 23 -5.13 -6.94 14.87
C GLU A 23 -3.81 -7.41 14.26
N ASN A 24 -3.76 -7.67 12.95
CA ASN A 24 -2.56 -8.14 12.27
C ASN A 24 -1.46 -7.09 12.27
N TYR A 25 -1.83 -5.80 12.13
CA TYR A 25 -0.87 -4.71 12.24
C TYR A 25 -0.30 -4.63 13.66
N LYS A 26 -1.14 -4.77 14.70
CA LYS A 26 -0.66 -4.82 16.09
C LYS A 26 0.32 -5.98 16.31
N ARG A 27 0.01 -7.18 15.80
CA ARG A 27 0.92 -8.35 15.89
C ARG A 27 2.23 -8.12 15.15
N LEU A 28 2.19 -7.56 13.94
CA LEU A 28 3.38 -7.15 13.19
C LEU A 28 4.21 -6.20 14.05
N LEU A 29 3.55 -5.22 14.66
CA LEU A 29 4.19 -4.21 15.47
C LEU A 29 4.88 -4.81 16.71
N GLU A 30 4.20 -5.70 17.42
CA GLU A 30 4.75 -6.45 18.57
C GLU A 30 5.96 -7.28 18.15
N SER A 31 5.90 -7.98 17.01
CA SER A 31 7.02 -8.78 16.50
C SER A 31 8.28 -7.94 16.21
N ILE A 32 8.10 -6.69 15.74
CA ILE A 32 9.22 -5.78 15.49
C ILE A 32 9.87 -5.39 16.83
N LEU A 33 9.07 -5.07 17.85
CA LEU A 33 9.57 -4.68 19.17
C LEU A 33 10.30 -5.82 19.88
N GLU A 34 9.74 -7.03 19.86
CA GLU A 34 10.33 -8.21 20.49
C GLU A 34 11.72 -8.54 19.92
N ARG A 35 11.88 -8.42 18.60
CA ARG A 35 13.15 -8.73 17.91
C ARG A 35 14.18 -7.60 18.00
N ASN A 36 13.77 -6.40 18.42
CA ASN A 36 14.61 -5.22 18.42
C ASN A 36 14.44 -4.40 19.71
N PRO A 37 14.85 -4.94 20.88
CA PRO A 37 14.62 -4.32 22.18
C PRO A 37 15.35 -2.97 22.37
N GLY A 38 16.30 -2.64 21.48
CA GLY A 38 17.02 -1.37 21.48
C GLY A 38 16.28 -0.22 20.79
N ILE A 39 15.12 -0.46 20.18
CA ILE A 39 14.28 0.60 19.62
C ILE A 39 13.57 1.30 20.78
N THR A 40 13.67 2.62 20.87
CA THR A 40 12.82 3.35 21.81
C THR A 40 11.36 3.16 21.38
N GLN A 41 10.53 2.70 22.32
CA GLN A 41 9.09 2.54 22.10
C GLN A 41 8.48 3.81 21.45
N ASP A 42 9.04 5.00 21.72
CA ASP A 42 8.65 6.27 21.12
C ASP A 42 8.92 6.38 19.60
N TYR A 43 10.08 5.94 19.12
CA TYR A 43 10.35 5.90 17.67
C TYR A 43 9.34 4.99 16.98
N PHE A 44 9.09 3.84 17.59
CA PHE A 44 8.17 2.85 17.05
C PHE A 44 6.71 3.31 17.11
N ASN A 45 6.30 3.94 18.21
CA ASN A 45 5.00 4.58 18.35
C ASN A 45 4.79 5.66 17.29
N THR A 46 5.86 6.31 16.83
CA THR A 46 5.80 7.31 15.76
C THR A 46 5.59 6.64 14.40
N LEU A 47 6.26 5.51 14.13
CA LEU A 47 6.01 4.68 12.94
C LEU A 47 4.59 4.11 12.94
N ALA A 48 4.14 3.55 14.08
CA ALA A 48 2.81 2.98 14.27
C ALA A 48 1.68 4.02 14.09
N LYS A 49 1.95 5.28 14.47
CA LYS A 49 1.02 6.41 14.30
C LYS A 49 1.11 7.07 12.93
N SER A 50 2.07 6.68 12.09
CA SER A 50 2.23 7.23 10.75
C SER A 50 1.02 6.84 9.89
N PRO A 51 0.34 7.80 9.24
CA PRO A 51 -0.88 7.55 8.49
C PRO A 51 -0.61 6.96 7.09
N ASN A 52 0.45 6.17 6.94
CA ASN A 52 1.00 5.78 5.64
C ASN A 52 1.13 4.26 5.48
N ILE A 53 0.28 3.51 6.18
CA ILE A 53 0.23 2.06 6.11
C ILE A 53 -0.77 1.64 5.03
N GLY A 54 -0.39 0.60 4.30
CA GLY A 54 -1.31 -0.24 3.53
C GLY A 54 -1.26 -1.69 4.00
N TYR A 55 -2.36 -2.40 3.84
CA TYR A 55 -2.49 -3.83 4.11
C TYR A 55 -3.32 -4.46 3.01
N LEU A 56 -2.77 -5.48 2.35
CA LEU A 56 -3.42 -6.21 1.26
C LEU A 56 -3.66 -7.64 1.71
N VAL A 57 -4.88 -8.12 1.51
CA VAL A 57 -5.23 -9.53 1.62
C VAL A 57 -5.77 -9.99 0.27
N PHE A 58 -5.14 -11.01 -0.28
CA PHE A 58 -5.72 -11.77 -1.39
C PHE A 58 -6.27 -13.08 -0.86
N THR A 59 -7.49 -13.43 -1.26
CA THR A 59 -8.09 -14.75 -1.03
C THR A 59 -8.64 -15.28 -2.35
N GLY A 60 -8.19 -16.46 -2.74
CA GLY A 60 -8.65 -17.09 -3.97
C GLY A 60 -7.71 -18.19 -4.46
N LYS A 61 -7.73 -18.45 -5.76
CA LYS A 61 -6.93 -19.49 -6.39
C LYS A 61 -5.75 -18.90 -7.15
N VAL A 62 -4.60 -19.55 -7.01
CA VAL A 62 -3.42 -19.35 -7.84
C VAL A 62 -3.10 -20.69 -8.49
N SER A 63 -3.16 -20.75 -9.81
CA SER A 63 -2.97 -21.97 -10.60
C SER A 63 -3.78 -23.16 -10.06
N GLY A 64 -5.06 -22.88 -9.81
CA GLY A 64 -6.05 -23.84 -9.31
C GLY A 64 -5.98 -24.19 -7.83
N ARG A 65 -4.99 -23.67 -7.08
CA ARG A 65 -4.82 -23.94 -5.64
C ARG A 65 -5.28 -22.78 -4.80
N GLU A 66 -6.09 -23.07 -3.78
CA GLU A 66 -6.50 -22.06 -2.78
C GLU A 66 -5.26 -21.46 -2.10
N GLN A 67 -5.20 -20.14 -2.08
CA GLN A 67 -4.18 -19.36 -1.40
C GLN A 67 -4.81 -18.18 -0.67
N ARG A 68 -4.17 -17.82 0.43
CA ARG A 68 -4.39 -16.55 1.10
C ARG A 68 -3.04 -15.86 1.28
N VAL A 69 -2.95 -14.62 0.82
CA VAL A 69 -1.71 -13.85 0.81
C VAL A 69 -1.96 -12.57 1.57
N GLU A 70 -1.10 -12.27 2.55
CA GLU A 70 -1.13 -11.03 3.30
C GLU A 70 0.14 -10.24 3.03
N LEU A 71 0.01 -8.95 2.76
CA LEU A 71 1.13 -8.04 2.57
C LEU A 71 0.89 -6.75 3.35
N PHE A 72 1.93 -6.24 3.99
CA PHE A 72 1.95 -4.90 4.57
C PHE A 72 2.86 -3.99 3.76
N ALA A 73 2.56 -2.70 3.70
CA ALA A 73 3.47 -1.70 3.16
C ALA A 73 3.44 -0.43 4.00
N HIS A 74 4.56 0.29 4.01
CA HIS A 74 4.66 1.60 4.61
C HIS A 74 5.30 2.59 3.62
N SER A 75 4.68 3.75 3.38
CA SER A 75 5.13 4.69 2.34
C SER A 75 6.46 5.40 2.64
N GLN A 76 7.10 5.13 3.79
CA GLN A 76 8.45 5.63 4.11
C GLN A 76 9.52 4.53 4.08
N ILE A 77 9.12 3.26 3.98
CA ILE A 77 10.04 2.12 3.91
C ILE A 77 10.17 1.71 2.45
N GLN A 78 11.23 2.17 1.78
CA GLN A 78 11.35 2.09 0.31
C GLN A 78 12.25 0.99 -0.19
N SER A 79 13.47 0.92 0.34
CA SER A 79 14.60 0.06 -0.07
C SER A 79 15.89 0.72 0.43
N GLU A 80 15.90 2.06 0.45
CA GLU A 80 17.03 2.85 0.93
C GLU A 80 17.14 2.85 2.47
N ARG A 81 18.40 2.80 2.93
CA ARG A 81 18.73 2.81 4.34
C ARG A 81 18.28 4.10 5.03
N ASN A 82 17.39 3.95 6.01
CA ASN A 82 17.06 5.03 6.93
C ASN A 82 18.15 5.19 7.99
N LYS A 83 18.84 6.33 7.99
CA LYS A 83 19.95 6.64 8.92
C LYS A 83 19.52 6.77 10.38
N ASN A 84 18.23 6.93 10.64
CA ASN A 84 17.68 7.10 11.99
C ASN A 84 17.40 5.76 12.69
N ILE A 85 17.66 4.62 12.03
CA ILE A 85 17.48 3.29 12.61
C ILE A 85 18.70 2.41 12.41
N SER A 86 18.81 1.36 13.22
CA SER A 86 19.89 0.38 13.08
C SER A 86 19.78 -0.40 11.76
N PRO A 87 20.91 -0.87 11.18
CA PRO A 87 20.90 -1.74 10.00
C PRO A 87 20.02 -2.97 10.17
N GLU A 88 20.05 -3.60 11.34
CA GLU A 88 19.32 -4.83 11.65
C GLU A 88 17.81 -4.59 11.62
N LEU A 89 17.36 -3.47 12.21
CA LEU A 89 15.95 -3.09 12.13
C LEU A 89 15.57 -2.74 10.70
N HIS A 90 16.41 -2.00 9.99
CA HIS A 90 16.12 -1.63 8.61
C HIS A 90 15.91 -2.87 7.75
N GLU A 91 16.83 -3.83 7.81
CA GLU A 91 16.75 -5.11 7.12
C GLU A 91 15.47 -5.87 7.51
N TYR A 92 15.14 -5.93 8.81
CA TYR A 92 13.91 -6.54 9.27
C TYR A 92 12.64 -5.86 8.70
N LEU A 93 12.62 -4.53 8.64
CA LEU A 93 11.51 -3.78 8.04
C LEU A 93 11.39 -4.03 6.54
N LEU A 94 12.52 -4.15 5.81
CA LEU A 94 12.52 -4.50 4.39
C LEU A 94 12.01 -5.92 4.14
N GLN A 95 12.22 -6.84 5.09
CA GLN A 95 11.67 -8.20 5.02
C GLN A 95 10.19 -8.27 5.42
N SER A 96 9.75 -7.36 6.29
CA SER A 96 8.39 -7.35 6.83
C SER A 96 7.40 -6.58 5.96
N TYR A 97 7.86 -5.52 5.30
CA TYR A 97 7.04 -4.68 4.43
C TYR A 97 7.35 -4.94 2.97
N SER A 98 6.30 -4.87 2.15
CA SER A 98 6.42 -4.66 0.71
C SER A 98 7.08 -3.30 0.47
N VAL A 99 8.12 -3.33 -0.35
CA VAL A 99 9.01 -2.23 -0.69
C VAL A 99 8.79 -1.81 -2.14
N GLN A 100 9.41 -0.71 -2.57
CA GLN A 100 9.35 -0.30 -3.97
C GLN A 100 9.92 -1.41 -4.87
N VAL A 101 9.27 -1.65 -6.01
CA VAL A 101 9.75 -2.60 -7.01
C VAL A 101 10.60 -1.83 -8.02
N ASP A 102 11.82 -2.30 -8.30
CA ASP A 102 12.76 -1.63 -9.22
C ASP A 102 12.21 -1.50 -10.65
N GLU A 103 11.48 -2.52 -11.11
CA GLU A 103 10.84 -2.57 -12.42
C GLU A 103 9.32 -2.77 -12.23
N PRO A 104 8.54 -1.70 -11.95
CA PRO A 104 7.11 -1.80 -11.79
C PRO A 104 6.43 -2.12 -13.13
N ASN A 105 5.38 -2.93 -13.09
CA ASN A 105 4.62 -3.33 -14.27
C ASN A 105 3.65 -2.22 -14.69
N TYR A 106 3.14 -1.48 -13.72
CA TYR A 106 2.24 -0.36 -13.96
C TYR A 106 3.01 0.95 -13.82
N GLN A 107 2.88 1.80 -14.84
CA GLN A 107 3.55 3.08 -14.88
C GLN A 107 3.17 3.97 -13.68
N ASP A 108 4.18 4.46 -12.97
CA ASP A 108 4.01 5.49 -11.95
C ASP A 108 3.75 6.85 -12.59
N GLY A 109 2.76 7.56 -12.04
CA GLY A 109 2.38 8.88 -12.48
C GLY A 109 2.85 9.99 -11.55
N TYR A 110 2.78 11.20 -12.08
CA TYR A 110 2.90 12.44 -11.33
C TYR A 110 1.50 12.94 -11.02
N VAL A 111 1.21 13.21 -9.75
CA VAL A 111 -0.07 13.78 -9.31
C VAL A 111 0.16 15.23 -8.89
N ASN A 112 -0.57 16.15 -9.49
CA ASN A 112 -0.51 17.55 -9.12
C ASN A 112 -1.16 17.78 -7.75
N SER A 113 -0.41 18.39 -6.85
CA SER A 113 -0.80 18.61 -5.46
C SER A 113 -1.97 19.58 -5.25
N THR A 114 -2.28 20.39 -6.27
CA THR A 114 -3.25 21.49 -6.18
C THR A 114 -4.58 21.16 -6.84
N ASN A 115 -4.55 20.46 -7.98
CA ASN A 115 -5.72 20.13 -8.79
C ASN A 115 -5.95 18.62 -8.99
N ASP A 116 -5.08 17.76 -8.42
CA ASP A 116 -5.15 16.30 -8.49
C ASP A 116 -5.05 15.72 -9.91
N GLU A 117 -4.56 16.47 -10.90
CA GLU A 117 -4.36 15.94 -12.26
C GLU A 117 -3.21 14.93 -12.33
N LEU A 118 -3.39 13.89 -13.15
CA LEU A 118 -2.44 12.80 -13.37
C LEU A 118 -1.66 12.96 -14.68
N TYR A 119 -0.35 12.81 -14.60
CA TYR A 119 0.55 12.96 -15.74
C TYR A 119 1.51 11.77 -15.85
N PHE A 120 1.79 11.35 -17.08
CA PHE A 120 2.74 10.30 -17.42
C PHE A 120 3.78 10.87 -18.39
N ARG A 121 5.08 10.65 -18.14
CA ARG A 121 6.31 11.17 -18.81
C ARG A 121 7.10 12.18 -17.97
N ASP A 122 8.35 12.46 -18.38
CA ASP A 122 9.30 13.41 -17.78
C ASP A 122 8.69 14.80 -17.61
N SER A 123 7.94 14.95 -16.53
CA SER A 123 7.23 16.14 -16.12
C SER A 123 8.15 17.05 -15.31
N LEU A 124 9.47 17.00 -15.55
CA LEU A 124 10.48 17.83 -14.87
C LEU A 124 10.22 19.34 -15.00
N LYS A 125 9.30 19.76 -15.88
CA LYS A 125 8.85 21.15 -16.07
C LYS A 125 7.55 21.51 -15.34
N MET A 126 6.88 20.54 -14.71
CA MET A 126 5.60 20.75 -14.04
C MET A 126 5.85 21.17 -12.59
N LYS A 127 5.24 22.29 -12.20
CA LYS A 127 5.30 22.75 -10.80
C LYS A 127 4.31 21.96 -9.96
N ASP A 128 4.66 21.79 -8.68
CA ASP A 128 3.74 21.28 -7.66
C ASP A 128 3.21 19.86 -7.90
N VAL A 129 4.00 19.01 -8.58
CA VAL A 129 3.69 17.59 -8.80
C VAL A 129 4.47 16.69 -7.84
N TRP A 130 3.85 15.57 -7.43
CA TRP A 130 4.52 14.48 -6.71
C TRP A 130 4.58 13.24 -7.59
N TYR A 131 5.77 12.66 -7.70
CA TYR A 131 5.93 11.32 -8.22
C TYR A 131 5.44 10.31 -7.16
N ARG A 132 4.61 9.34 -7.57
CA ARG A 132 3.83 8.47 -6.66
C ARG A 132 4.28 7.01 -6.69
N ASP A 133 5.58 6.78 -6.83
CA ASP A 133 6.24 5.47 -6.82
C ASP A 133 6.37 4.85 -5.43
N VAL A 134 6.27 5.69 -4.41
CA VAL A 134 6.49 5.34 -3.00
C VAL A 134 5.23 4.99 -2.21
N ASP A 135 4.05 5.06 -2.83
CA ASP A 135 2.77 4.85 -2.18
C ASP A 135 2.55 3.39 -1.76
N SER A 136 1.89 3.18 -0.63
CA SER A 136 1.68 1.84 -0.07
C SER A 136 0.83 0.98 -1.02
N GLU A 137 -0.17 1.55 -1.68
CA GLU A 137 -0.98 0.91 -2.72
C GLU A 137 -0.10 0.38 -3.85
N SER A 138 0.76 1.24 -4.40
CA SER A 138 1.69 0.89 -5.48
C SER A 138 2.57 -0.28 -5.07
N LYS A 139 3.19 -0.21 -3.89
CA LYS A 139 4.07 -1.29 -3.39
C LYS A 139 3.32 -2.61 -3.23
N LEU A 140 2.14 -2.59 -2.63
CA LEU A 140 1.36 -3.80 -2.36
C LEU A 140 0.94 -4.49 -3.65
N VAL A 141 0.38 -3.74 -4.59
CA VAL A 141 -0.12 -4.26 -5.86
C VAL A 141 1.02 -4.76 -6.74
N GLU A 142 2.13 -4.01 -6.84
CA GLU A 142 3.30 -4.42 -7.63
C GLU A 142 3.98 -5.65 -7.03
N ASN A 143 4.12 -5.74 -5.70
CA ASN A 143 4.68 -6.94 -5.08
C ASN A 143 3.76 -8.16 -5.26
N PHE A 144 2.44 -7.97 -5.13
CA PHE A 144 1.48 -9.03 -5.41
C PHE A 144 1.57 -9.50 -6.86
N PHE A 145 1.52 -8.57 -7.82
CA PHE A 145 1.66 -8.88 -9.24
C PHE A 145 2.98 -9.58 -9.53
N ARG A 146 4.12 -9.05 -9.06
CA ARG A 146 5.44 -9.65 -9.31
C ARG A 146 5.52 -11.10 -8.84
N ARG A 147 4.85 -11.43 -7.73
CA ARG A 147 4.78 -12.79 -7.19
C ARG A 147 3.98 -13.76 -8.06
N TYR A 148 2.97 -13.26 -8.79
CA TYR A 148 1.99 -14.08 -9.51
C TYR A 148 1.83 -13.74 -11.00
N ARG A 149 2.71 -12.92 -11.58
CA ARG A 149 2.59 -12.39 -12.94
C ARG A 149 2.44 -13.44 -14.06
N ASN A 150 2.91 -14.66 -13.81
CA ASN A 150 2.88 -15.77 -14.76
C ASN A 150 1.91 -16.88 -14.33
N GLU A 151 1.10 -16.62 -13.31
CA GLU A 151 0.17 -17.58 -12.73
C GLU A 151 -1.26 -17.18 -13.08
N GLU A 152 -2.14 -18.16 -13.25
CA GLU A 152 -3.58 -17.90 -13.35
C GLU A 152 -4.10 -17.54 -11.95
N ILE A 153 -4.63 -16.33 -11.79
CA ILE A 153 -5.17 -15.85 -10.51
C ILE A 153 -6.65 -15.55 -10.61
N GLN A 154 -7.40 -16.04 -9.63
CA GLN A 154 -8.84 -15.82 -9.49
C GLN A 154 -9.17 -15.55 -8.02
N GLY A 155 -9.99 -14.54 -7.72
CA GLY A 155 -10.41 -14.27 -6.35
C GLY A 155 -10.58 -12.79 -6.04
N GLU A 156 -10.36 -12.44 -4.79
CA GLU A 156 -10.59 -11.10 -4.26
C GLU A 156 -9.33 -10.55 -3.60
N ILE A 157 -9.04 -9.29 -3.88
CA ILE A 157 -8.06 -8.48 -3.17
C ILE A 157 -8.82 -7.47 -2.32
N GLN A 158 -8.64 -7.53 -1.01
CA GLN A 158 -9.05 -6.48 -0.08
C GLN A 158 -7.82 -5.66 0.28
N LEU A 159 -7.89 -4.36 0.04
CA LEU A 159 -6.81 -3.41 0.27
C LEU A 159 -7.26 -2.37 1.31
N PHE A 160 -6.62 -2.36 2.46
CA PHE A 160 -6.72 -1.27 3.42
C PHE A 160 -5.63 -0.23 3.16
N THR A 161 -6.00 1.04 3.18
CA THR A 161 -5.07 2.18 3.18
C THR A 161 -5.53 3.29 4.11
N THR A 162 -4.60 4.10 4.60
CA THR A 162 -5.00 5.22 5.47
C THR A 162 -5.66 6.36 4.69
N PHE A 163 -5.20 6.63 3.48
CA PHE A 163 -5.81 7.61 2.58
C PHE A 163 -6.45 6.89 1.39
N SER A 164 -7.51 7.43 0.81
CA SER A 164 -8.03 6.93 -0.46
C SER A 164 -6.92 7.00 -1.51
N PRO A 165 -6.84 6.05 -2.46
CA PRO A 165 -5.76 6.04 -3.43
C PRO A 165 -5.74 7.33 -4.25
N CYS A 166 -4.54 7.86 -4.50
CA CYS A 166 -4.37 8.98 -5.43
C CYS A 166 -4.64 8.54 -6.87
N LEU A 167 -4.71 9.49 -7.83
CA LEU A 167 -4.97 9.14 -9.23
C LEU A 167 -3.93 8.17 -9.82
N SER A 168 -2.66 8.27 -9.43
CA SER A 168 -1.63 7.32 -9.87
C SER A 168 -1.92 5.90 -9.38
N CYS A 169 -2.18 5.73 -8.09
CA CYS A 169 -2.52 4.44 -7.50
C CYS A 169 -3.81 3.85 -8.08
N ASN A 170 -4.85 4.68 -8.28
CA ASN A 170 -6.09 4.26 -8.95
C ASN A 170 -5.83 3.77 -10.37
N ASN A 171 -4.99 4.47 -11.14
CA ASN A 171 -4.63 4.03 -12.48
C ASN A 171 -3.96 2.65 -12.47
N LYS A 172 -3.05 2.38 -11.51
CA LYS A 172 -2.43 1.05 -11.36
C LYS A 172 -3.45 -0.03 -11.04
N LEU A 173 -4.32 0.21 -10.05
CA LEU A 173 -5.38 -0.74 -9.65
C LEU A 173 -6.34 -1.07 -10.78
N LEU A 174 -6.74 -0.06 -11.56
CA LEU A 174 -7.64 -0.24 -12.71
C LEU A 174 -6.97 -1.00 -13.86
N ASN A 175 -5.70 -0.74 -14.14
CA ASN A 175 -4.94 -1.51 -15.12
C ASN A 175 -4.76 -2.97 -14.67
N PHE A 176 -4.47 -3.19 -13.38
CA PHE A 176 -4.39 -4.53 -12.81
C PHE A 176 -5.68 -5.32 -13.02
N ILE A 177 -6.84 -4.76 -12.68
CA ILE A 177 -8.14 -5.44 -12.87
C ILE A 177 -8.43 -5.71 -14.34
N LYS A 178 -8.02 -4.81 -15.24
CA LYS A 178 -8.20 -4.98 -16.69
C LYS A 178 -7.36 -6.13 -17.24
N GLU A 179 -6.19 -6.38 -16.66
CA GLU A 179 -5.31 -7.48 -17.04
C GLU A 179 -5.68 -8.81 -16.36
N HIS A 180 -6.38 -8.74 -15.22
CA HIS A 180 -6.80 -9.89 -14.43
C HIS A 180 -8.32 -9.93 -14.23
N ASP A 181 -9.02 -10.39 -15.26
CA ASP A 181 -10.49 -10.37 -15.29
C ASP A 181 -11.15 -11.22 -14.20
N ASP A 182 -10.47 -12.22 -13.65
CA ASP A 182 -10.99 -13.08 -12.58
C ASP A 182 -10.68 -12.55 -11.18
N ILE A 183 -10.18 -11.31 -11.07
CA ILE A 183 -9.91 -10.63 -9.81
C ILE A 183 -10.88 -9.47 -9.59
N SER A 184 -11.39 -9.36 -8.36
CA SER A 184 -12.00 -8.13 -7.84
C SER A 184 -11.10 -7.46 -6.81
N ILE A 185 -11.09 -6.13 -6.77
CA ILE A 185 -10.40 -5.35 -5.74
C ILE A 185 -11.40 -4.47 -4.99
N GLU A 186 -11.39 -4.59 -3.66
CA GLU A 186 -12.04 -3.65 -2.75
C GLU A 186 -10.98 -2.84 -2.01
N VAL A 187 -11.06 -1.51 -2.08
CA VAL A 187 -10.17 -0.62 -1.33
C VAL A 187 -10.93 0.07 -0.21
N SER A 188 -10.56 -0.24 1.02
CA SER A 188 -11.07 0.40 2.23
C SER A 188 -10.10 1.48 2.73
N TYR A 189 -10.59 2.70 3.00
CA TYR A 189 -9.75 3.83 3.41
C TYR A 189 -10.31 4.66 4.57
N LEU A 190 -9.42 5.23 5.40
CA LEU A 190 -9.81 6.05 6.56
C LEU A 190 -10.06 7.53 6.22
N ARG A 191 -9.23 8.10 5.34
CA ARG A 191 -9.21 9.52 5.03
C ARG A 191 -9.31 9.71 3.52
N VAL A 192 -10.01 10.74 3.07
CA VAL A 192 -9.96 11.10 1.65
C VAL A 192 -8.63 11.79 1.38
N TYR A 193 -7.92 11.33 0.36
CA TYR A 193 -6.79 12.05 -0.19
C TYR A 193 -7.31 13.29 -0.92
N ASN A 194 -6.88 14.48 -0.49
CA ASN A 194 -7.37 15.76 -1.05
C ASN A 194 -6.27 16.55 -1.78
N GLY A 195 -5.16 15.87 -2.14
CA GLY A 195 -3.87 16.53 -2.23
C GLY A 195 -3.50 17.18 -0.88
N PHE A 196 -2.23 17.52 -0.64
CA PHE A 196 -1.93 18.44 0.45
C PHE A 196 -2.39 19.85 0.04
N LYS A 197 -3.70 20.07 -0.10
CA LYS A 197 -4.26 21.42 -0.05
C LYS A 197 -3.81 21.99 1.28
N ARG A 198 -2.76 22.82 1.25
CA ARG A 198 -2.37 23.65 2.37
C ARG A 198 -3.66 24.26 2.87
N ARG A 199 -4.08 23.90 4.09
CA ARG A 199 -5.06 24.70 4.81
C ARG A 199 -4.47 26.11 4.79
N LYS A 200 -5.10 27.01 4.02
CA LYS A 200 -4.79 28.43 4.10
C LYS A 200 -5.06 28.90 5.51
#